data_AF-A0A4U0TMG4-F1
#
_entry.id   AF-A0A4U0TMG4-F1
#
_cell.length_a   1.000
_cell.length_b   1.000
_cell.length_c   1.000
_cell.angle_alpha   90.00
_cell.angle_beta   90.00
_cell.angle_gamma   90.00
#
_symmetry.space_group_name_H-M   'P 1'
#
loop_
_entity.id
_entity.type
_entity.pdbx_description
1 polymer ?
#
loop_
_entity_poly.entity_id
_entity_poly.type
_entity_poly.pdbx_seq_one_letter_code
_entity_poly.pdbx_strand_id
1 'polypeptide(L)' 'MGVYPFMFAKYDDFLPVVDRLTKEGQKEPYDWDRYAEAFFPKAEELVAEAEKAEQEGNKEKASEFYLQVAPEPT' A
#
# COMPACT_ATOMS: atom_id res chain seq x y z
N MET A 1 -14.30 15.81 -6.01
CA MET A 1 -14.76 14.44 -6.29
C MET A 1 -13.91 13.52 -5.43
N GLY A 2 -14.51 12.80 -4.49
CA GLY A 2 -13.78 11.97 -3.54
C GLY A 2 -13.15 10.79 -4.27
N VAL A 3 -11.83 10.80 -4.40
CA VAL A 3 -11.08 9.68 -4.95
C VAL A 3 -11.05 8.61 -3.87
N TYR A 4 -11.87 7.59 -4.03
CA TYR A 4 -11.99 6.47 -3.10
C TYR A 4 -10.66 5.67 -3.13
N PRO A 5 -9.94 5.47 -2.01
CA PRO A 5 -8.60 4.89 -1.99
C PRO A 5 -8.51 3.47 -2.57
N PHE A 6 -9.65 2.80 -2.70
CA PHE A 6 -9.77 1.46 -3.26
C PHE A 6 -9.95 1.41 -4.78
N MET A 7 -10.02 2.55 -5.48
CA MET A 7 -10.14 2.56 -6.95
C MET A 7 -8.84 2.16 -7.67
N PHE A 8 -7.70 2.23 -6.99
CA PHE A 8 -6.39 1.94 -7.58
C PHE A 8 -5.74 0.66 -7.06
N ALA A 9 -6.19 0.15 -5.91
CA ALA A 9 -5.68 -1.09 -5.37
C ALA A 9 -6.29 -2.26 -6.18
N LYS A 10 -5.49 -2.87 -7.06
CA LYS A 10 -5.95 -4.04 -7.81
C LYS A 10 -5.99 -5.23 -6.87
N TYR A 11 -6.97 -6.11 -7.07
CA TYR A 11 -7.07 -7.37 -6.32
C TYR A 11 -5.72 -8.12 -6.25
N ASP A 12 -4.97 -8.09 -7.36
CA ASP A 12 -3.67 -8.73 -7.49
C ASP A 12 -2.61 -8.17 -6.53
N ASP A 13 -2.69 -6.90 -6.13
CA ASP A 13 -1.75 -6.28 -5.18
C ASP A 13 -1.90 -6.85 -3.76
N PHE A 14 -3.09 -7.38 -3.43
CA PHE A 14 -3.37 -7.98 -2.13
C PHE A 14 -3.06 -9.48 -2.07
N LEU A 15 -2.99 -10.16 -3.22
CA LEU A 15 -2.64 -11.58 -3.27
C LEU A 15 -1.32 -11.92 -2.55
N PRO A 16 -0.20 -11.21 -2.77
CA PRO A 16 1.05 -11.52 -2.07
C PRO A 16 0.97 -11.22 -0.57
N VAL A 17 0.19 -10.22 -0.15
CA VAL A 17 -0.02 -9.89 1.26
C VAL A 17 -0.82 -11.00 1.94
N VAL A 18 -1.91 -11.45 1.31
CA VAL A 18 -2.78 -12.52 1.83
C VAL A 18 -2.03 -13.86 1.87
N ASP A 19 -1.22 -14.18 0.84
CA ASP A 19 -0.39 -15.39 0.83
C ASP A 19 0.61 -15.39 1.99
N ARG A 20 1.30 -14.25 2.22
CA ARG A 20 2.24 -14.09 3.34
C ARG A 20 1.54 -14.26 4.68
N LEU A 21 0.42 -13.58 4.91
CA LEU A 21 -0.35 -13.67 6.16
C LEU A 21 -0.86 -15.10 6.42
N THR A 22 -1.31 -15.79 5.37
CA THR A 22 -1.76 -17.18 5.44
C THR A 22 -0.61 -18.12 5.79
N LYS A 23 0.55 -17.93 5.16
CA LYS A 23 1.76 -18.73 5.41
C LYS A 23 2.33 -18.50 6.80
N GLU A 24 2.28 -17.28 7.31
CA GLU A 24 2.70 -16.93 8.67
C GLU A 24 1.69 -17.40 9.73
N GLY A 25 0.53 -17.91 9.32
CA GLY A 25 -0.50 -18.44 10.22
C GLY A 25 -1.08 -17.36 11.12
N GLN A 26 -1.08 -16.11 10.66
CA GLN A 26 -1.64 -14.98 11.39
C GLN A 26 -3.13 -15.23 11.64
N LYS A 27 -3.46 -15.44 12.92
CA LYS A 27 -4.81 -15.72 13.41
C LYS A 27 -4.97 -15.06 14.77
N GLU A 28 -6.20 -14.94 15.22
CA GLU A 28 -6.47 -14.37 16.54
C GLU A 28 -5.80 -15.15 17.67
N PRO A 29 -5.21 -14.45 18.66
CA PRO A 29 -5.04 -12.99 18.75
C PRO A 29 -3.96 -12.46 17.78
N TYR A 30 -4.32 -11.46 16.96
CA TYR A 30 -3.42 -10.92 15.93
C TYR A 30 -2.24 -10.19 16.55
N ASP A 31 -1.05 -10.46 16.02
CA ASP A 31 0.12 -9.61 16.18
C ASP A 31 -0.02 -8.46 15.16
N TRP A 32 -0.58 -7.35 15.62
CA TRP A 32 -0.90 -6.19 14.77
C TRP A 32 0.35 -5.58 14.12
N ASP A 33 1.50 -5.63 14.80
CA ASP A 33 2.76 -5.13 14.27
C ASP A 33 3.21 -6.00 13.10
N ARG A 34 3.22 -7.33 13.27
CA ARG A 34 3.54 -8.25 12.16
C ARG A 34 2.53 -8.22 11.02
N TYR A 35 1.25 -8.02 11.33
CA TYR A 35 0.22 -7.87 10.31
C TYR A 35 0.50 -6.61 9.45
N ALA A 36 0.88 -5.49 10.07
CA ALA A 36 1.23 -4.26 9.36
C ALA A 36 2.49 -4.42 8.50
N GLU A 37 3.51 -5.17 8.96
CA GLU A 37 4.73 -5.46 8.20
C GLU A 37 4.46 -6.15 6.85
N ALA A 38 3.33 -6.85 6.71
CA ALA A 38 2.95 -7.49 5.45
C ALA A 38 2.68 -6.47 4.32
N PHE A 39 2.36 -5.21 4.67
CA PHE A 39 2.01 -4.15 3.73
C PHE A 39 3.18 -3.24 3.37
N PHE A 40 4.26 -3.21 4.17
CA PHE A 40 5.42 -2.34 3.94
C PHE A 40 6.08 -2.50 2.57
N PRO A 41 6.29 -3.72 2.03
CA PRO A 41 6.92 -3.87 0.72
C PRO A 41 6.13 -3.20 -0.40
N LYS A 42 4.80 -3.24 -0.35
CA LYS A 42 3.95 -2.59 -1.34
C LYS A 42 3.93 -1.08 -1.17
N ALA A 43 3.96 -0.59 0.08
CA ALA A 43 4.08 0.83 0.36
C ALA A 43 5.41 1.40 -0.18
N GLU A 44 6.52 0.70 0.01
CA GLU A 44 7.83 1.09 -0.53
C GLU A 44 7.83 1.15 -2.07
N GLU A 45 7.19 0.18 -2.73
CA GLU A 45 7.03 0.17 -4.20
C GLU A 45 6.27 1.41 -4.68
N LEU A 46 5.15 1.75 -4.02
CA LEU A 46 4.34 2.91 -4.36
C LEU A 46 5.07 4.24 -4.12
N VAL A 47 5.86 4.35 -3.04
CA VAL A 47 6.72 5.53 -2.81
C VAL A 47 7.74 5.67 -3.92
N ALA A 48 8.39 4.59 -4.34
CA ALA A 48 9.36 4.64 -5.44
C ALA A 48 8.71 5.05 -6.78
N GLU A 49 7.49 4.59 -7.06
CA GLU A 49 6.73 5.05 -8.23
C GLU A 49 6.32 6.52 -8.13
N ALA A 50 5.95 6.98 -6.93
CA ALA A 50 5.63 8.38 -6.66
C ALA A 50 6.84 9.30 -6.92
N GLU A 51 8.01 8.94 -6.38
CA GLU A 51 9.27 9.67 -6.58
C GLU A 51 9.67 9.72 -8.05
N LYS A 52 9.50 8.61 -8.77
CA LYS A 52 9.77 8.56 -10.22
C LYS A 52 8.81 9.48 -10.99
N ALA A 53 7.52 9.46 -10.69
CA ALA A 53 6.54 10.34 -11.32
C ALA A 53 6.83 11.82 -11.01
N GLU A 54 7.32 12.13 -9.81
CA GLU A 54 7.73 13.47 -9.41
C GLU A 54 8.96 13.94 -10.18
N GLN A 55 9.97 13.08 -10.36
CA GLN A 55 11.17 13.35 -11.18
C GLN A 55 10.82 13.57 -12.66
N GLU A 56 9.81 12.88 -13.18
CA GLU A 56 9.28 13.07 -14.54
C GLU A 56 8.42 14.35 -14.67
N GLY A 57 8.21 15.10 -13.58
CA GLY A 57 7.40 16.32 -13.54
C GLY A 57 5.90 16.06 -13.51
N ASN A 58 5.45 14.81 -13.38
CA ASN A 58 4.06 14.42 -13.36
C ASN A 58 3.48 14.42 -11.94
N LYS A 59 3.24 15.63 -11.43
CA LYS A 59 2.80 15.87 -10.04
C LYS A 59 1.43 15.25 -9.71
N GLU A 60 0.51 15.21 -10.67
CA GLU A 60 -0.80 14.56 -10.47
C GLU A 60 -0.62 13.08 -10.20
N LYS A 61 0.18 12.40 -11.04
CA LYS A 61 0.46 10.97 -10.87
C LYS A 61 1.24 10.66 -9.59
N ALA A 62 2.20 11.50 -9.22
CA ALA A 62 2.92 11.37 -7.94
C ALA A 62 1.96 11.49 -6.74
N SER A 63 1.01 12.43 -6.79
CA SER A 63 0.03 12.61 -5.71
C SER A 63 -0.89 11.39 -5.53
N GLU A 64 -1.27 10.72 -6.62
CA GLU A 64 -2.10 9.50 -6.57
C GLU A 64 -1.37 8.34 -5.86
N PHE A 65 -0.06 8.21 -6.07
CA PHE A 65 0.75 7.20 -5.39
C PHE A 65 0.96 7.52 -3.91
N TYR A 66 1.26 8.77 -3.56
CA TYR A 66 1.40 9.17 -2.15
C TYR A 66 0.11 8.99 -1.34
N LEU A 67 -1.06 9.23 -1.96
CA LEU A 67 -2.36 9.02 -1.31
C LEU A 67 -2.66 7.54 -1.01
N GLN A 68 -2.04 6.60 -1.72
CA GLN A 68 -2.19 5.17 -1.46
C GLN A 68 -1.24 4.66 -0.37
N VAL A 69 -0.15 5.38 -0.12
CA VAL A 69 0.85 5.03 0.89
C VAL A 69 0.45 5.54 2.27
N ALA A 70 -0.24 6.69 2.35
CA ALA A 70 -0.54 7.33 3.64
C ALA A 70 -1.55 6.52 4.48
N PRO A 71 -1.14 5.94 5.63
CA PRO A 71 -2.11 5.59 6.65
C PRO A 71 -2.65 6.90 7.24
N GLU A 72 -3.98 7.08 7.22
CA GLU A 72 -4.65 8.22 7.85
C GLU A 72 -4.12 8.43 9.28
N PRO A 73 -3.69 9.64 9.67
CA PRO A 73 -3.18 9.90 11.02
C PRO A 73 -4.34 9.84 12.03
N THR A 74 -4.23 8.93 13.01
CA THR A 74 -5.04 8.90 14.25
C THR A 74 -4.63 9.98 15.23
#